data_AF-A0A920J5M4-F1
#
_entry.id   AF-A0A920J5M4-F1
#
_cell.length_a   1.000
_cell.length_b   1.000
_cell.length_c   1.000
_cell.angle_alpha   90.00
_cell.angle_beta   90.00
_cell.angle_gamma   90.00
#
_symmetry.space_group_name_H-M   'P 1'
#
loop_
_entity.id
_entity.type
_entity.pdbx_description
1 polymer ?
#
loop_
_entity_poly.entity_id
_entity_poly.type
_entity_poly.pdbx_seq_one_letter_code
_entity_poly.pdbx_strand_id
1 'polypeptide(L)' 'MDVVNFLKDRTRIPVIGAPLFTVSYPELVLAQCKAGIVGSFPALNARPEEKLSEWITMMKKELDDYKSENPDAVVNSFRC' A
#
# COMPACT_ATOMS: atom_id res chain seq x y z
N MET A 1 -2.61 16.53 -13.11
CA MET A 1 -3.28 15.27 -12.72
C MET A 1 -4.26 15.62 -11.61
N ASP A 2 -5.55 15.32 -11.80
CA ASP A 2 -6.58 15.65 -10.81
C ASP A 2 -6.65 14.52 -9.76
N VAL A 3 -6.49 14.87 -8.48
CA VAL A 3 -6.50 13.90 -7.36
C VAL A 3 -7.85 13.20 -7.24
N VAL A 4 -8.95 13.88 -7.57
CA VAL A 4 -10.30 13.34 -7.51
C VAL A 4 -10.46 12.25 -8.56
N ASN A 5 -9.97 12.49 -9.78
CA ASN A 5 -10.02 11.50 -10.85
C ASN A 5 -9.11 10.30 -10.54
N PHE A 6 -7.92 10.53 -10.00
CA PHE A 6 -7.05 9.43 -9.55
C PHE A 6 -7.76 8.52 -8.53
N LEU A 7 -8.39 9.10 -7.50
CA LEU A 7 -9.10 8.31 -6.50
C LEU A 7 -10.29 7.57 -7.11
N LYS A 8 -11.06 8.19 -8.00
CA LYS A 8 -12.20 7.51 -8.65
C LYS A 8 -11.80 6.37 -9.57
N ASP A 9 -10.73 6.54 -10.36
CA ASP A 9 -10.41 5.63 -11.46
C ASP A 9 -9.44 4.51 -11.06
N ARG A 10 -8.67 4.70 -9.98
CA ARG A 10 -7.55 3.81 -9.60
C ARG A 10 -7.77 3.09 -8.27
N THR A 11 -8.81 3.42 -7.53
CA THR A 11 -9.14 2.77 -6.26
C THR A 11 -10.47 2.03 -6.36
N ARG A 12 -10.68 1.03 -5.50
CA ARG A 12 -11.97 0.36 -5.38
C ARG A 12 -13.02 1.26 -4.73
N ILE A 13 -12.59 2.08 -3.79
CA ILE A 13 -13.35 3.12 -3.09
C ILE A 13 -12.43 4.31 -2.84
N PRO A 14 -12.91 5.57 -2.95
CA PRO A 14 -12.07 6.76 -2.92
C PRO A 14 -11.60 7.12 -1.50
N VAL A 15 -10.81 6.23 -0.90
CA VAL A 15 -10.28 6.34 0.46
C VAL A 15 -8.79 6.04 0.48
N ILE A 16 -8.11 6.59 1.48
CA ILE A 16 -6.69 6.33 1.76
C ILE A 16 -6.59 5.85 3.21
N GLY A 17 -5.89 4.74 3.44
CA GLY A 17 -5.58 4.27 4.79
C GLY A 17 -4.61 5.23 5.46
N ALA A 18 -5.03 5.90 6.53
CA ALA A 18 -4.18 6.84 7.26
C ALA A 18 -2.99 6.11 7.93
N PRO A 19 -1.81 6.74 8.02
CA PRO A 19 -0.64 6.12 8.63
C PRO A 19 -0.78 6.18 10.16
N LEU A 20 -0.80 5.01 10.80
CA LEU A 20 -0.98 4.88 12.25
C LEU A 20 0.29 4.28 12.88
N PHE A 21 0.87 5.01 13.84
CA PHE A 21 2.01 4.53 14.61
C PHE A 21 1.62 3.27 15.39
N THR A 22 2.47 2.24 15.42
CA THR A 22 2.22 0.94 16.08
C THR A 22 1.03 0.12 15.56
N VAL A 23 0.41 0.51 14.44
CA VAL A 23 -0.72 -0.22 13.84
C VAL A 23 -0.46 -0.50 12.36
N SER A 24 -0.03 0.50 11.58
CA SER A 24 0.26 0.35 10.16
C SER A 24 1.58 -0.40 9.94
N TYR A 25 1.52 -1.72 9.95
CA TYR A 25 2.61 -2.63 9.58
C TYR A 25 2.39 -3.21 8.17
N PRO A 26 3.41 -3.83 7.55
CA PRO A 26 3.34 -4.31 6.17
C PRO A 26 2.10 -5.13 5.85
N GLU A 27 1.70 -6.05 6.73
CA GLU A 27 0.54 -6.93 6.53
C GLU A 27 -0.76 -6.13 6.32
N LEU A 28 -1.02 -5.12 7.18
CA LEU A 28 -2.20 -4.27 7.07
C LEU A 28 -2.17 -3.43 5.79
N VAL A 29 -1.02 -2.84 5.48
CA VAL A 29 -0.86 -1.98 4.29
C VAL A 29 -1.00 -2.81 3.01
N LEU A 30 -0.44 -4.01 2.97
CA LEU A 30 -0.59 -4.95 1.87
C LEU A 30 -2.04 -5.38 1.68
N ALA A 31 -2.75 -5.70 2.76
CA ALA A 31 -4.17 -6.03 2.69
C ALA A 31 -5.01 -4.87 2.12
N GLN A 32 -4.73 -3.62 2.52
CA GLN A 32 -5.35 -2.42 1.96
C GLN A 32 -5.07 -2.29 0.46
N CYS A 33 -3.80 -2.41 0.04
CA CYS A 33 -3.38 -2.32 -1.35
C CYS A 33 -4.02 -3.40 -2.24
N LYS A 34 -4.08 -4.65 -1.77
CA LYS A 34 -4.74 -5.77 -2.46
C LYS A 34 -6.26 -5.62 -2.53
N ALA A 35 -6.86 -4.89 -1.57
CA ALA A 35 -8.28 -4.53 -1.59
C ALA A 35 -8.62 -3.32 -2.50
N GLY A 36 -7.61 -2.72 -3.15
CA GLY A 36 -7.77 -1.57 -4.02
C GLY A 36 -7.81 -0.22 -3.31
N ILE A 37 -7.32 -0.16 -2.07
CA ILE A 37 -7.19 1.06 -1.26
C ILE A 37 -5.73 1.51 -1.28
N VAL A 38 -5.48 2.82 -1.33
CA VAL A 38 -4.11 3.33 -1.13
C VAL A 38 -3.73 3.13 0.33
N GLY A 39 -2.73 2.30 0.58
CA GLY A 39 -2.22 2.05 1.93
C GLY A 39 -1.15 3.05 2.35
N SER A 40 -0.96 3.24 3.66
CA SER A 40 0.20 3.99 4.16
C SER A 40 0.68 3.55 5.53
N PHE A 41 1.96 3.78 5.82
CA PHE A 41 2.56 3.52 7.13
C PHE A 41 3.62 4.57 7.48
N PRO A 42 3.78 4.94 8.76
CA PRO A 42 4.90 5.78 9.19
C PRO A 42 6.24 5.05 9.03
N ALA A 43 7.25 5.70 8.44
CA ALA A 43 8.63 5.19 8.39
C ALA A 43 9.15 4.73 9.76
N LEU A 44 8.75 5.45 10.82
CA LEU A 44 9.14 5.18 12.20
C LEU A 44 8.66 3.81 12.75
N ASN A 45 7.71 3.13 12.08
CA ASN A 45 7.29 1.77 12.44
C ASN A 45 8.35 0.72 12.05
N ALA A 46 9.15 0.97 11.02
CA ALA A 46 10.24 0.09 10.61
C ALA A 46 11.46 0.34 11.52
N ARG A 47 11.68 -0.56 12.47
CA ARG A 47 12.78 -0.46 13.44
C ARG A 47 13.60 -1.74 13.48
N PRO A 48 14.95 -1.65 13.37
CA PRO A 48 15.75 -0.43 13.18
C PRO A 48 15.57 0.18 11.77
N GLU A 49 16.13 1.37 11.52
CA GLU A 49 15.90 2.18 10.29
C GLU A 49 16.17 1.39 9.00
N GLU A 50 17.16 0.50 9.02
CA GLU A 50 17.55 -0.33 7.88
C GLU A 50 16.40 -1.23 7.39
N LYS A 51 15.47 -1.61 8.28
CA LYS A 51 14.29 -2.40 7.91
C LYS A 51 13.33 -1.67 6.99
N LEU A 52 13.37 -0.34 6.93
CA LEU A 52 12.48 0.43 6.07
C LEU A 52 12.66 0.04 4.60
N SER A 53 13.93 -0.06 4.16
CA SER A 53 14.27 -0.45 2.79
C SER A 53 13.87 -1.90 2.50
N GLU A 54 14.03 -2.80 3.48
CA GLU A 54 13.60 -4.20 3.38
C GLU A 54 12.07 -4.30 3.20
N TRP A 55 11.31 -3.56 4.02
CA TRP A 55 9.85 -3.53 3.93
C TRP A 55 9.37 -3.00 2.59
N ILE A 56 9.91 -1.87 2.12
CA ILE A 56 9.51 -1.28 0.84
C ILE A 56 9.78 -2.26 -0.32
N THR A 57 10.93 -2.93 -0.30
CA THR A 57 11.32 -3.89 -1.34
C THR A 57 10.43 -5.12 -1.34
N MET A 58 10.19 -5.70 -0.16
CA MET A 58 9.33 -6.86 0.03
C MET A 58 7.89 -6.55 -0.40
N MET A 59 7.33 -5.43 0.06
CA MET A 59 5.94 -5.06 -0.22
C MET A 59 5.71 -4.76 -1.70
N LYS A 60 6.66 -4.11 -2.38
CA LYS A 60 6.57 -3.89 -3.84
C LYS A 60 6.54 -5.21 -4.59
N LYS A 61 7.46 -6.12 -4.27
CA LYS A 61 7.51 -7.44 -4.89
C LYS A 61 6.19 -8.20 -4.70
N GLU A 62 5.67 -8.23 -3.48
CA GLU A 62 4.43 -8.94 -3.18
C GLU A 62 3.22 -8.36 -3.91
N LEU A 63 3.15 -7.03 -4.10
CA LEU A 63 2.08 -6.41 -4.88
C LEU A 63 2.22 -6.66 -6.38
N ASP A 64 3.44 -6.69 -6.91
CA ASP A 64 3.69 -7.01 -8.31
C ASP A 64 3.31 -8.47 -8.61
N ASP A 65 3.73 -9.40 -7.74
CA ASP A 65 3.38 -10.83 -7.81
C ASP A 65 1.84 -11.00 -7.76
N TYR A 66 1.18 -10.38 -6.77
CA TYR A 66 -0.28 -10.44 -6.63
C TYR A 66 -1.02 -9.87 -7.84
N LYS A 67 -0.54 -8.77 -8.43
CA LYS A 67 -1.14 -8.16 -9.61
C LYS A 67 -0.96 -9.04 -10.86
N SER A 68 0.16 -9.75 -10.97
CA SER A 68 0.37 -10.70 -12.06
C SER A 68 -0.57 -11.91 -11.96
N GLU A 69 -0.83 -12.40 -10.75
CA GLU A 69 -1.75 -13.52 -10.50
C GLU A 69 -3.23 -13.12 -10.61
N ASN A 70 -3.54 -11.84 -10.38
CA ASN A 70 -4.91 -11.31 -10.35
C ASN A 70 -5.05 -10.12 -11.32
N PRO A 71 -5.00 -10.34 -12.65
CA PRO A 71 -4.99 -9.26 -13.64
C PRO A 71 -6.26 -8.39 -13.60
N ASP A 72 -7.39 -8.95 -13.18
CA ASP A 72 -8.67 -8.25 -13.08
C ASP A 72 -8.88 -7.54 -11.73
N ALA A 73 -8.01 -7.79 -10.74
CA ALA A 73 -8.13 -7.16 -9.42
C ALA A 73 -7.63 -5.71 -9.45
N VAL A 74 -8.36 -4.84 -8.75
CA VAL A 74 -7.92 -3.46 -8.52
C VAL A 74 -6.86 -3.47 -7.41
N VAL A 75 -5.59 -3.47 -7.81
CA VAL A 75 -4.44 -3.41 -6.89
C VAL A 75 -3.88 -2.00 -6.85
N ASN A 76 -3.68 -1.46 -5.64
CA ASN A 76 -3.13 -0.12 -5.45
C ASN A 76 -1.72 -0.11 -4.84
N SER A 77 -1.11 1.07 -4.83
CA SER A 77 0.19 1.35 -4.25
C SER A 77 0.09 1.79 -2.79
N PHE A 78 1.21 1.74 -2.06
CA PHE A 78 1.34 2.29 -0.72
C PHE A 78 2.22 3.54 -0.68
N ARG A 79 2.18 4.27 0.43
CA ARG A 79 3.09 5.38 0.75
C ARG A 79 3.70 5.20 2.15
N CYS A 80 4.98 5.52 2.28
CA CYS A 80 5.69 5.60 3.55
C CYS A 80 5.85 7.07 3.96
#